data_AF-A0A522RHU8-F1
#
_entry.id   AF-A0A522RHU8-F1
#
_cell.length_a   1.000
_cell.length_b   1.000
_cell.length_c   1.000
_cell.angle_alpha   90.00
_cell.angle_beta   90.00
_cell.angle_gamma   90.00
#
_symmetry.space_group_name_H-M   'P 1'
#
loop_
_entity.id
_entity.type
_entity.pdbx_description
1 polymer ?
#
loop_
_entity_poly.entity_id
_entity_poly.type
_entity_poly.pdbx_seq_one_letter_code
_entity_poly.pdbx_strand_id
1 'polypeptide(L)'
;MLATTAALAAQPSGKPLDISTPQSFREQAAQVRAGLGPGGEYAFLSTRDRARVEQEISAMDAMFQRYGNIEAMGGAGRVELYNAQESVNGILTRGSSGSIRCAWAEPTGSHIPRTLCWSTQA
;
A
#
# COMPACT_ATOMS: atom_id res chain seq x y z
N MET A 1 14.09 22.83 -39.81
CA MET A 1 14.28 22.63 -38.35
C MET A 1 13.33 21.52 -37.93
N LEU A 2 13.85 20.35 -37.55
CA LEU A 2 13.05 19.19 -37.15
C LEU A 2 12.67 19.36 -35.67
N ALA A 3 11.38 19.60 -35.40
CA ALA A 3 10.84 19.63 -34.05
C ALA A 3 10.61 18.18 -33.58
N THR A 4 11.49 17.68 -32.71
CA THR A 4 11.27 16.44 -31.98
C THR A 4 10.32 16.71 -30.82
N THR A 5 9.06 16.30 -30.96
CA THR A 5 8.10 16.21 -29.86
C THR A 5 8.49 15.04 -28.96
N ALA A 6 8.98 15.33 -27.76
CA ALA A 6 9.16 14.33 -26.73
C ALA A 6 7.78 13.94 -26.18
N ALA A 7 7.29 12.75 -26.54
CA ALA A 7 6.17 12.13 -25.86
C ALA A 7 6.64 11.69 -24.48
N LEU A 8 6.18 12.36 -23.41
CA LEU A 8 6.27 11.80 -22.07
C LEU A 8 5.39 10.55 -22.04
N ALA A 9 6.00 9.38 -22.12
CA ALA A 9 5.31 8.14 -21.80
C ALA A 9 4.84 8.24 -20.34
N ALA A 10 3.52 8.32 -20.13
CA ALA A 10 2.93 8.08 -18.83
C ALA A 10 3.32 6.66 -18.43
N GLN A 11 4.35 6.54 -17.60
CA GLN A 11 4.78 5.26 -17.07
C GLN A 11 3.57 4.64 -16.36
N PRO A 12 3.22 3.36 -16.62
CA PRO A 12 2.11 2.72 -15.93
C PRO A 12 2.36 2.84 -14.42
N SER A 13 1.44 3.52 -13.75
CA SER A 13 1.36 3.56 -12.29
C SER A 13 0.47 2.40 -11.90
N GLY A 14 0.97 1.48 -11.08
CA GLY A 14 0.18 0.33 -10.61
C GLY A 14 -1.12 0.80 -9.95
N LYS A 15 -2.20 0.02 -10.09
CA LYS A 15 -3.46 0.32 -9.40
C LYS A 15 -3.25 0.19 -7.88
N PRO A 16 -3.82 1.09 -7.05
CA PRO A 16 -3.79 0.92 -5.60
C PRO A 16 -4.40 -0.43 -5.17
N LEU A 17 -3.73 -1.09 -4.23
CA LEU A 17 -4.15 -2.35 -3.62
C LEU A 17 -5.47 -2.15 -2.88
N ASP A 18 -6.46 -3.01 -3.12
CA ASP A 18 -7.76 -2.99 -2.44
C ASP A 18 -7.76 -3.97 -1.26
N ILE A 19 -8.00 -3.44 -0.05
CA ILE A 19 -8.12 -4.22 1.18
C ILE A 19 -9.56 -4.35 1.68
N SER A 20 -10.55 -3.85 0.94
CA SER A 20 -11.96 -3.81 1.38
C SER A 20 -12.51 -5.16 1.81
N THR A 21 -12.04 -6.24 1.17
CA THR A 21 -12.34 -7.61 1.57
C THR A 21 -11.07 -8.46 1.54
N PRO A 22 -11.01 -9.53 2.35
CA PRO A 22 -9.91 -10.49 2.25
C PRO A 22 -9.76 -11.11 0.86
N GLN A 23 -10.88 -11.26 0.12
CA GLN A 23 -10.86 -11.81 -1.22
C GLN A 23 -10.23 -10.85 -2.22
N SER A 24 -10.70 -9.60 -2.28
CA SER A 24 -10.15 -8.59 -3.19
C SER A 24 -8.66 -8.35 -2.92
N PHE A 25 -8.27 -8.34 -1.64
CA PHE A 25 -6.86 -8.28 -1.25
C PHE A 25 -6.06 -9.47 -1.79
N ARG A 26 -6.50 -10.72 -1.56
CA ARG A 26 -5.74 -11.91 -2.02
C ARG A 26 -5.57 -11.95 -3.53
N GLU A 27 -6.61 -11.59 -4.28
CA GLU A 27 -6.57 -11.54 -5.74
C GLU A 27 -5.53 -10.53 -6.24
N GLN A 28 -5.53 -9.32 -5.67
CA GLN A 28 -4.57 -8.29 -6.06
C GLN A 28 -3.15 -8.57 -5.53
N ALA A 29 -3.01 -9.12 -4.33
CA ALA A 29 -1.73 -9.57 -3.78
C ALA A 29 -1.08 -10.61 -4.69
N ALA A 30 -1.85 -11.58 -5.22
CA ALA A 30 -1.34 -12.55 -6.18
C ALA A 30 -0.88 -11.89 -7.49
N GLN A 31 -1.62 -10.91 -8.00
CA GLN A 31 -1.22 -10.13 -9.18
C GLN A 31 0.08 -9.34 -8.94
N VAL A 32 0.18 -8.68 -7.77
CA VAL A 32 1.40 -7.94 -7.40
C VAL A 32 2.59 -8.88 -7.32
N ARG A 33 2.46 -10.02 -6.63
CA ARG A 33 3.53 -11.04 -6.53
C ARG A 33 3.98 -11.54 -7.91
N ALA A 34 3.04 -11.77 -8.84
CA ALA A 34 3.38 -12.12 -10.22
C ALA A 34 4.13 -10.98 -10.93
N GLY A 35 3.71 -9.73 -10.73
CA GLY A 35 4.35 -8.54 -11.29
C GLY A 35 5.73 -8.21 -10.70
N LEU A 36 6.07 -8.74 -9.52
CA LEU A 36 7.38 -8.61 -8.89
C LEU A 36 8.45 -9.53 -9.50
N GLY A 37 8.08 -10.44 -10.41
CA GLY A 37 9.02 -11.32 -11.11
C GLY A 37 9.95 -10.59 -12.09
N PRO A 38 10.98 -11.26 -12.63
CA PRO A 38 11.78 -10.72 -13.72
C PRO A 38 10.91 -10.39 -14.95
N GLY A 39 11.00 -9.17 -15.48
CA GLY A 39 10.21 -8.73 -16.64
C GLY A 39 8.73 -8.45 -16.36
N GLY A 40 8.28 -8.48 -15.10
CA GLY A 40 6.92 -8.14 -14.71
C GLY A 40 6.64 -6.63 -14.70
N GLU A 41 5.40 -6.24 -14.39
CA GLU A 41 4.95 -4.84 -14.33
C GLU A 41 5.80 -3.99 -13.38
N TYR A 42 6.30 -4.58 -12.30
CA TYR A 42 7.11 -3.92 -11.29
C TYR A 42 8.62 -4.17 -11.48
N ALA A 43 9.05 -4.47 -12.71
CA ALA A 43 10.45 -4.73 -13.02
C ALA A 43 11.39 -3.55 -12.67
N PHE A 44 10.86 -2.32 -12.60
CA PHE A 44 11.59 -1.12 -12.20
C PHE A 44 11.95 -1.07 -10.70
N LEU A 45 11.32 -1.88 -9.86
CA LEU A 45 11.57 -1.88 -8.41
C LEU A 45 12.93 -2.48 -8.08
N SER A 46 13.64 -1.85 -7.14
CA SER A 46 14.86 -2.38 -6.56
C SER A 46 14.58 -3.67 -5.78
N THR A 47 15.59 -4.51 -5.57
CA THR A 47 15.45 -5.72 -4.73
C THR A 47 14.93 -5.39 -3.33
N ARG A 48 15.34 -4.25 -2.76
CA ARG A 48 14.88 -3.78 -1.46
C ARG A 48 13.38 -3.45 -1.48
N ASP A 49 12.92 -2.73 -2.51
CA ASP A 49 11.52 -2.35 -2.64
C ASP A 49 10.63 -3.58 -2.88
N ARG A 50 11.08 -4.53 -3.68
CA ARG A 50 10.38 -5.81 -3.88
C ARG A 50 10.24 -6.59 -2.57
N ALA A 51 11.32 -6.68 -1.79
CA ALA A 51 11.28 -7.33 -0.48
C ALA A 51 10.34 -6.60 0.50
N ARG A 52 10.33 -5.26 0.46
CA ARG A 52 9.42 -4.44 1.27
C ARG A 52 7.96 -4.68 0.89
N VAL A 53 7.62 -4.72 -0.40
CA VAL A 53 6.26 -5.03 -0.86
C VAL A 53 5.84 -6.42 -0.39
N GLU A 54 6.69 -7.44 -0.56
CA GLU A 54 6.35 -8.80 -0.12
C GLU A 54 6.13 -8.88 1.40
N GLN A 55 6.99 -8.19 2.18
CA GLN A 55 6.84 -8.12 3.63
C GLN A 55 5.49 -7.53 4.04
N GLU A 56 5.09 -6.40 3.43
CA GLU A 56 3.84 -5.73 3.78
C GLU A 56 2.60 -6.52 3.31
N ILE A 57 2.66 -7.17 2.14
CA ILE A 57 1.61 -8.10 1.71
C ILE A 57 1.49 -9.27 2.69
N SER A 58 2.61 -9.85 3.12
CA SER A 58 2.60 -10.94 4.10
C SER A 58 2.03 -10.50 5.46
N ALA A 59 2.32 -9.27 5.90
CA ALA A 59 1.74 -8.70 7.10
C ALA A 59 0.21 -8.57 6.98
N MET A 60 -0.28 -8.01 5.88
CA MET A 60 -1.73 -7.90 5.61
C MET A 60 -2.41 -9.28 5.56
N ASP A 61 -1.79 -10.27 4.90
CA ASP A 61 -2.25 -11.66 4.88
C ASP A 61 -2.41 -12.22 6.30
N ALA A 62 -1.41 -12.04 7.16
CA ALA A 62 -1.45 -12.50 8.55
C ALA A 62 -2.56 -11.82 9.37
N MET A 63 -2.83 -10.54 9.12
CA MET A 63 -3.93 -9.82 9.77
C MET A 63 -5.29 -10.35 9.33
N PHE A 64 -5.49 -10.59 8.03
CA PHE A 64 -6.73 -11.21 7.54
C PHE A 64 -6.91 -12.63 8.02
N GLN A 65 -5.84 -13.41 8.17
CA GLN A 65 -5.91 -14.76 8.78
C GLN A 65 -6.30 -14.68 10.25
N ARG A 66 -5.78 -13.70 10.99
CA ARG A 66 -6.04 -13.53 12.43
C ARG A 66 -7.46 -13.03 12.73
N TYR A 67 -7.93 -12.03 12.00
CA TYR A 67 -9.18 -11.32 12.31
C TYR A 67 -10.32 -11.70 11.36
N GLY A 68 -10.04 -12.31 10.21
CA GLY A 68 -11.04 -12.67 9.21
C GLY A 68 -11.42 -11.52 8.28
N ASN A 69 -11.68 -10.32 8.81
CA ASN A 69 -12.03 -9.11 8.04
C ASN A 69 -11.61 -7.83 8.78
N ILE A 70 -11.82 -6.67 8.15
CA ILE A 70 -11.48 -5.35 8.72
C ILE A 70 -12.38 -5.01 9.92
N GLU A 71 -13.65 -5.39 9.85
CA GLU A 71 -14.67 -5.07 10.86
C GLU A 71 -14.36 -5.73 12.21
N ALA A 72 -13.74 -6.90 12.18
CA ALA A 72 -13.27 -7.63 13.35
C ALA A 72 -11.99 -7.05 13.97
N MET A 73 -11.31 -6.12 13.30
CA MET A 73 -10.10 -5.48 13.82
C MET A 73 -10.45 -4.32 14.78
N GLY A 74 -9.70 -4.22 15.87
CA GLY A 74 -9.67 -3.01 16.70
C GLY A 74 -9.03 -1.82 15.96
N GLY A 75 -9.18 -0.61 16.49
CA GLY A 75 -8.69 0.62 15.84
C GLY A 75 -7.20 0.58 15.49
N ALA A 76 -6.36 0.07 16.40
CA ALA A 76 -4.93 -0.12 16.15
C ALA A 76 -4.66 -1.10 14.99
N GLY A 77 -5.39 -2.22 14.93
CA GLY A 77 -5.27 -3.19 13.85
C GLY A 77 -5.71 -2.63 12.50
N ARG A 78 -6.80 -1.84 12.45
CA ARG A 78 -7.21 -1.18 11.20
C ARG A 78 -6.16 -0.19 10.70
N VAL A 79 -5.54 0.56 11.62
CA VAL A 79 -4.46 1.50 11.28
C VAL A 79 -3.23 0.77 10.76
N GLU A 80 -2.85 -0.35 11.37
CA GLU A 80 -1.73 -1.17 10.91
C GLU A 80 -1.98 -1.73 9.49
N LEU A 81 -3.18 -2.27 9.24
CA LEU A 81 -3.56 -2.78 7.92
C LEU A 81 -3.52 -1.68 6.86
N TYR A 82 -4.10 -0.52 7.16
CA TYR A 82 -4.13 0.62 6.25
C TYR A 82 -2.72 1.15 5.96
N ASN A 83 -1.87 1.27 6.98
CA ASN A 83 -0.48 1.71 6.78
C ASN A 83 0.33 0.72 5.92
N ALA A 84 0.07 -0.58 6.05
CA ALA A 84 0.71 -1.60 5.21
C ALA A 84 0.28 -1.47 3.73
N GLN A 85 -1.00 -1.26 3.50
CA GLN A 85 -1.54 -0.96 2.17
C GLN A 85 -0.91 0.31 1.58
N GLU A 86 -0.85 1.40 2.33
CA GLU A 86 -0.23 2.66 1.87
C GLU A 86 1.27 2.47 1.57
N SER A 87 1.98 1.68 2.37
CA SER A 87 3.39 1.34 2.09
C SER A 87 3.55 0.61 0.76
N VAL A 88 2.67 -0.35 0.46
CA VAL A 88 2.69 -1.06 -0.84
C VAL A 88 2.33 -0.11 -1.97
N ASN A 89 1.24 0.65 -1.83
CA ASN A 89 0.77 1.58 -2.85
C ASN A 89 1.81 2.65 -3.17
N GLY A 90 2.47 3.22 -2.17
CA GLY A 90 3.54 4.20 -2.36
C GLY A 90 4.69 3.63 -3.19
N ILE A 91 5.09 2.38 -2.96
CA ILE A 91 6.16 1.72 -3.72
C ILE A 91 5.71 1.43 -5.15
N LEU A 92 4.56 0.76 -5.33
CA LEU A 92 4.07 0.32 -6.65
C LEU A 92 3.73 1.51 -7.58
N THR A 93 3.35 2.66 -7.02
CA THR A 93 2.99 3.87 -7.78
C THR A 93 4.13 4.88 -7.91
N ARG A 94 5.35 4.57 -7.43
CA ARG A 94 6.47 5.53 -7.32
C ARG A 94 6.08 6.82 -6.58
N GLY A 95 5.23 6.69 -5.56
CA GLY A 95 4.74 7.81 -4.75
C GLY A 95 3.72 8.70 -5.46
N SER A 96 3.23 8.35 -6.65
CA SER A 96 2.27 9.20 -7.38
C SER A 96 0.91 9.32 -6.68
N SER A 97 0.58 8.39 -5.77
CA SER A 97 -0.65 8.43 -4.96
C SER A 97 -0.57 9.41 -3.78
N GLY A 98 0.57 10.02 -3.52
CA GLY A 98 0.87 10.66 -2.23
C GLY A 98 1.20 9.60 -1.16
N SER A 99 1.75 10.04 -0.02
CA SER A 99 2.05 9.18 1.11
C SER A 99 1.18 9.59 2.30
N ILE A 100 0.25 8.72 2.71
CA ILE A 100 -0.58 8.94 3.88
C ILE A 100 -0.12 7.98 4.98
N ARG A 101 -0.02 8.49 6.21
CA ARG A 101 0.20 7.66 7.38
C ARG A 101 -0.86 7.90 8.43
N CYS A 102 -1.34 6.83 9.04
CA CYS A 102 -2.30 6.87 10.11
C CYS A 102 -1.70 6.39 11.44
N ALA A 103 -2.23 6.90 12.55
CA ALA A 103 -1.96 6.45 13.91
C ALA A 103 -3.26 6.27 14.70
N TRP A 104 -3.29 5.26 15.56
CA TRP A 104 -4.30 5.09 16.59
C TRP A 104 -3.80 5.76 17.87
N ALA A 105 -4.42 6.86 18.27
CA ALA A 105 -3.92 7.69 19.37
C ALA A 105 -5.03 8.09 20.34
N GLU A 106 -4.66 8.22 21.61
CA GLU A 106 -5.49 8.81 22.67
C GLU A 106 -5.08 10.27 22.87
N PRO A 107 -5.89 11.24 22.43
CA PRO A 107 -5.55 12.65 22.56
C PRO A 107 -5.45 13.10 24.02
N THR A 108 -4.55 14.03 24.30
CA THR A 108 -4.50 14.65 25.63
C THR A 108 -5.83 15.34 25.94
N GLY A 109 -6.39 15.06 27.12
CA GLY A 109 -7.66 15.61 27.61
C GLY A 109 -8.88 14.70 27.38
N SER A 110 -9.00 14.07 26.20
CA SER A 110 -10.03 13.06 25.91
C SER A 110 -9.36 11.70 25.75
N HIS A 111 -9.51 10.81 26.72
CA HIS A 111 -8.99 9.43 26.64
C HIS A 111 -9.84 8.54 25.71
N ILE A 112 -10.60 9.12 24.79
CA ILE A 112 -11.30 8.38 23.74
C ILE A 112 -10.33 8.23 22.56
N PRO A 113 -9.91 6.99 22.24
CA PRO A 113 -9.00 6.78 21.13
C PRO A 113 -9.63 7.18 19.79
N ARG A 114 -8.80 7.76 18.91
CA ARG A 114 -9.20 8.10 17.54
C ARG A 114 -8.10 7.81 16.53
N THR A 115 -8.50 7.59 15.28
CA THR A 115 -7.57 7.48 14.16
C THR A 115 -7.19 8.87 13.67
N LEU A 116 -5.90 9.15 13.58
CA LEU A 116 -5.33 10.38 13.02
C LEU A 116 -4.54 10.01 11.77
N CYS A 117 -4.85 10.61 10.62
CA CYS A 117 -4.12 10.39 9.37
C CYS A 117 -3.59 11.71 8.84
N TRP A 118 -2.38 11.69 8.28
CA TRP A 118 -1.73 12.87 7.71
C TRP A 118 -0.89 12.49 6.49
N SER A 119 -0.72 13.46 5.59
CA SER A 119 0.22 13.31 4.48
C SER A 119 1.65 13.43 5.01
N THR A 120 2.50 12.47 4.70
CA THR A 120 3.94 12.58 4.93
C THR A 120 4.56 13.19 3.68
N GLN A 121 5.04 14.43 3.78
CA GLN A 121 5.87 15.01 2.73
C GLN A 121 7.22 14.29 2.73
N ALA A 122 7.64 13.82 1.55
CA ALA A 122 8.97 13.27 1.32
C ALA A 122 10.01 14.38 1.18
#